data_AF-A0A8D6PW87-F1
#
_entry.id   AF-A0A8D6PW87-F1
#
_cell.length_a   1.000
_cell.length_b   1.000
_cell.length_c   1.000
_cell.angle_alpha   90.00
_cell.angle_beta   90.00
_cell.angle_gamma   90.00
#
_symmetry.space_group_name_H-M   'P 1'
#
loop_
_entity.id
_entity.type
_entity.pdbx_description
1 polymer ?
#
loop_
_entity_poly.entity_id
_entity_poly.type
_entity_poly.pdbx_seq_one_letter_code
_entity_poly.pdbx_strand_id
1 'polypeptide(L)'
;MDSMASILEVHKPTKLEDIPEEDSIAIILALKWLEYLCERIGTENVPDVLEFYYMIGWLGEKALSKLLKFLKGIKVDEENVIDRSGKLNITDHIVSLLFIERLNGKQISIELLDKIEWELRKIKKGAEQFYGI
;
A
#
# COMPACT_ATOMS: atom_id res chain seq x y z
N MET A 1 -5.92 39.77 3.04
CA MET A 1 -5.74 38.54 3.84
C MET A 1 -6.29 37.40 3.01
N ASP A 2 -5.63 36.24 3.03
CA ASP A 2 -5.90 35.01 2.23
C ASP A 2 -5.26 34.88 0.84
N SER A 3 -3.98 35.20 0.69
CA SER A 3 -3.14 34.60 -0.39
C SER A 3 -1.93 33.80 0.13
N MET A 4 -1.70 33.74 1.44
CA MET A 4 -0.61 32.95 2.03
C MET A 4 -1.05 31.59 2.60
N ALA A 5 -2.35 31.35 2.76
CA ALA A 5 -2.85 30.05 3.21
C ALA A 5 -2.71 28.96 2.12
N SER A 6 -2.60 29.35 0.85
CA SER A 6 -2.44 28.42 -0.29
C SER A 6 -0.98 28.01 -0.56
N ILE A 7 0.01 28.65 0.07
CA ILE A 7 1.45 28.40 -0.20
C ILE A 7 2.04 27.36 0.76
N LEU A 8 1.27 26.91 1.76
CA LEU A 8 1.65 25.89 2.72
C LEU A 8 0.60 24.78 2.78
N GLU A 9 0.20 24.24 1.63
CA GLU A 9 0.01 22.78 1.60
C GLU A 9 1.39 22.18 1.83
N VAL A 10 1.75 22.09 3.12
CA VAL A 10 2.86 21.27 3.60
C VAL A 10 2.60 19.90 3.02
N HIS A 11 3.29 19.57 1.91
CA HIS A 11 3.23 18.25 1.30
C HIS A 11 3.45 17.26 2.42
N LYS A 12 2.37 16.59 2.82
CA LYS A 12 2.41 15.60 3.89
C LYS A 12 3.46 14.58 3.44
N PRO A 13 4.52 14.33 4.22
CA PRO A 13 5.56 13.40 3.79
C PRO A 13 4.91 12.05 3.49
N THR A 14 4.98 11.63 2.24
CA THR A 14 4.42 10.37 1.77
C THR A 14 5.45 9.25 2.01
N LYS A 15 4.99 8.01 2.16
CA LYS A 15 5.92 6.87 2.27
C LYS A 15 6.61 6.59 0.94
N LEU A 16 5.83 6.46 -0.14
CA LEU A 16 6.36 6.24 -1.49
C LEU A 16 5.97 7.41 -2.38
N GLU A 17 6.92 8.30 -2.63
CA GLU A 17 6.69 9.49 -3.43
C GLU A 17 6.64 9.18 -4.93
N ASP A 18 7.54 8.31 -5.41
CA ASP A 18 7.66 7.95 -6.83
C ASP A 18 8.13 6.50 -7.02
N ILE A 19 7.89 5.95 -8.22
CA ILE A 19 8.38 4.65 -8.67
C ILE A 19 9.36 4.89 -9.84
N PRO A 20 10.68 4.66 -9.67
CA PRO A 20 11.66 4.92 -10.73
C PRO A 20 11.42 4.01 -11.95
N GLU A 21 11.32 4.60 -13.14
CA GLU A 21 11.00 3.88 -14.38
C GLU A 21 12.24 3.18 -14.97
N GLU A 22 13.43 3.65 -14.61
CA GLU A 22 14.73 3.08 -14.97
C GLU A 22 15.07 1.82 -14.15
N ASP A 23 14.41 1.61 -13.01
CA ASP A 23 14.61 0.43 -12.17
C ASP A 23 13.60 -0.66 -12.51
N SER A 24 14.08 -1.68 -13.24
CA SER A 24 13.24 -2.82 -13.62
C SER A 24 12.71 -3.60 -12.41
N ILE A 25 13.43 -3.65 -11.28
CA ILE A 25 12.97 -4.33 -10.07
C ILE A 25 11.81 -3.56 -9.44
N ALA A 26 11.90 -2.22 -9.39
CA ALA A 26 10.82 -1.38 -8.90
C ALA A 26 9.55 -1.54 -9.75
N ILE A 27 9.68 -1.58 -11.08
CA ILE A 27 8.55 -1.82 -11.98
C ILE A 27 7.94 -3.21 -11.72
N ILE A 28 8.75 -4.27 -11.65
CA ILE A 28 8.26 -5.63 -11.38
C ILE A 28 7.49 -5.68 -10.05
N LEU A 29 8.02 -5.07 -9.00
CA LEU A 29 7.36 -5.01 -7.69
C LEU A 29 6.03 -4.26 -7.75
N ALA A 30 5.97 -3.14 -8.47
CA ALA A 30 4.74 -2.38 -8.66
C ALA A 30 3.68 -3.20 -9.41
N LEU A 31 4.06 -3.91 -10.47
CA LEU A 31 3.16 -4.79 -11.22
C LEU A 31 2.66 -5.96 -10.36
N LYS A 32 3.54 -6.59 -9.58
CA LYS A 32 3.15 -7.67 -8.66
C LYS A 32 2.24 -7.19 -7.53
N TRP A 33 2.43 -5.96 -7.07
CA TRP A 33 1.51 -5.36 -6.12
C TRP A 33 0.13 -5.10 -6.74
N LEU A 34 0.07 -4.58 -7.98
CA LEU A 34 -1.20 -4.39 -8.68
C LEU A 34 -1.91 -5.71 -8.96
N GLU A 35 -1.20 -6.75 -9.39
CA GLU A 35 -1.74 -8.12 -9.54
C GLU A 35 -2.38 -8.58 -8.23
N TYR A 36 -1.65 -8.47 -7.12
CA TYR A 36 -2.17 -8.81 -5.79
C TYR A 36 -3.47 -8.07 -5.44
N LEU A 37 -3.54 -6.76 -5.69
CA LEU A 37 -4.74 -5.98 -5.43
C LEU A 37 -5.90 -6.43 -6.32
N CYS A 38 -5.65 -6.64 -7.62
CA CYS A 38 -6.68 -7.04 -8.57
C CYS A 38 -7.24 -8.44 -8.23
N GLU A 39 -6.40 -9.39 -7.82
CA GLU A 39 -6.84 -10.73 -7.36
C GLU A 39 -7.71 -10.69 -6.09
N ARG A 40 -7.63 -9.61 -5.30
CA ARG A 40 -8.42 -9.48 -4.07
C ARG A 40 -9.76 -8.81 -4.30
N ILE A 41 -9.78 -7.75 -5.08
CA ILE A 41 -10.95 -6.85 -5.17
C ILE A 41 -11.41 -6.56 -6.60
N GLY A 42 -10.80 -7.15 -7.62
CA GLY A 42 -11.09 -6.82 -9.02
C GLY A 42 -10.41 -5.51 -9.47
N THR A 43 -10.14 -5.40 -10.78
CA THR A 43 -9.40 -4.27 -11.36
C THR A 43 -10.13 -2.93 -11.20
N GLU A 44 -11.46 -2.96 -11.17
CA GLU A 44 -12.34 -1.81 -11.07
C GLU A 44 -12.28 -1.13 -9.70
N ASN A 45 -11.95 -1.86 -8.64
CA ASN A 45 -11.89 -1.34 -7.27
C ASN A 45 -10.48 -0.92 -6.84
N VAL A 46 -9.43 -1.29 -7.61
CA VAL A 46 -8.04 -0.91 -7.29
C VAL A 46 -7.82 0.62 -7.24
N PRO A 47 -8.39 1.44 -8.15
CA PRO A 47 -8.21 2.89 -8.08
C PRO A 47 -8.62 3.49 -6.74
N ASP A 48 -9.77 3.08 -6.20
CA ASP A 48 -10.30 3.59 -4.92
C ASP A 48 -9.37 3.24 -3.75
N VAL A 49 -8.76 2.04 -3.78
CA VAL A 49 -7.78 1.63 -2.76
C VAL A 49 -6.48 2.42 -2.87
N LEU A 50 -5.99 2.67 -4.09
CA LEU A 50 -4.79 3.49 -4.28
C LEU A 50 -5.03 4.95 -3.85
N GLU A 51 -6.22 5.49 -4.11
CA GLU A 51 -6.62 6.81 -3.62
C GLU A 51 -6.70 6.83 -2.09
N PHE A 52 -7.27 5.80 -1.45
CA PHE A 52 -7.23 5.67 0.00
C PHE A 52 -5.79 5.70 0.54
N TYR A 53 -4.84 4.99 -0.10
CA TYR A 53 -3.43 5.03 0.29
C TYR A 53 -2.79 6.40 0.09
N TYR A 54 -3.16 7.14 -0.96
CA TYR A 54 -2.75 8.53 -1.14
C TYR A 54 -3.28 9.43 -0.01
N MET A 55 -4.57 9.34 0.29
CA MET A 55 -5.22 10.16 1.33
C MET A 55 -4.60 9.96 2.72
N ILE A 56 -4.22 8.73 3.08
CA ILE A 56 -3.55 8.48 4.37
C ILE A 56 -2.05 8.80 4.34
N GLY A 57 -1.47 9.13 3.18
CA GLY A 57 -0.07 9.52 3.01
C GLY A 57 0.90 8.36 2.80
N TRP A 58 0.41 7.20 2.35
CA TRP A 58 1.28 6.09 1.97
C TRP A 58 1.82 6.24 0.55
N LEU A 59 1.04 6.83 -0.35
CA LEU A 59 1.45 7.16 -1.71
C LEU A 59 1.52 8.67 -1.92
N GLY A 60 2.54 9.11 -2.66
CA GLY A 60 2.59 10.44 -3.27
C GLY A 60 1.88 10.47 -4.62
N GLU A 61 1.66 11.67 -5.14
CA GLU A 61 0.92 11.90 -6.40
C GLU A 61 1.57 11.18 -7.59
N LYS A 62 2.91 11.20 -7.67
CA LYS A 62 3.64 10.56 -8.78
C LYS A 62 3.51 9.05 -8.74
N ALA A 63 3.70 8.44 -7.56
CA ALA A 63 3.51 7.00 -7.37
C ALA A 63 2.07 6.58 -7.73
N LEU A 64 1.06 7.30 -7.24
CA LEU A 64 -0.36 7.04 -7.57
C LEU A 64 -0.58 7.09 -9.09
N SER A 65 -0.14 8.16 -9.75
CA SER A 65 -0.29 8.36 -11.18
C SER A 65 0.35 7.23 -12.01
N LYS A 66 1.56 6.79 -11.64
CA LYS A 66 2.25 5.67 -12.29
C LYS A 66 1.53 4.34 -12.08
N LEU A 67 1.05 4.05 -10.86
CA LEU A 67 0.30 2.83 -10.58
C LEU A 67 -1.00 2.77 -11.39
N LEU A 68 -1.75 3.88 -11.48
CA LEU A 68 -2.95 3.97 -12.32
C LEU A 68 -2.63 3.81 -13.81
N LYS A 69 -1.50 4.34 -14.28
CA LYS A 69 -1.01 4.14 -15.66
C LYS A 69 -0.68 2.68 -15.93
N PHE A 70 0.00 1.99 -15.01
CA PHE A 70 0.27 0.56 -15.12
C PHE A 70 -1.02 -0.26 -15.13
N LEU A 71 -1.94 0.01 -14.21
CA LEU A 71 -3.23 -0.69 -14.11
C LEU A 71 -4.01 -0.64 -15.43
N LYS A 72 -4.06 0.52 -16.11
CA LYS A 72 -4.72 0.67 -17.42
C LYS A 72 -4.11 -0.20 -18.54
N GLY A 73 -2.84 -0.59 -18.41
CA GLY A 73 -2.11 -1.37 -19.41
C GLY A 73 -2.14 -2.88 -19.17
N ILE A 74 -2.71 -3.35 -18.05
CA ILE A 74 -2.68 -4.76 -17.65
C ILE A 74 -4.06 -5.37 -17.87
N LYS A 75 -4.09 -6.58 -18.44
CA LYS A 75 -5.28 -7.43 -18.42
C LYS A 75 -5.13 -8.41 -17.26
N VAL A 76 -6.01 -8.32 -16.27
CA VAL A 76 -6.03 -9.27 -15.15
C VAL A 76 -7.09 -10.33 -15.40
N ASP A 77 -6.80 -11.56 -14.99
CA ASP A 77 -7.74 -12.66 -15.04
C ASP A 77 -8.75 -12.56 -13.88
N GLU A 78 -9.96 -12.12 -14.20
CA GLU A 78 -11.04 -11.90 -13.23
C GLU A 78 -11.58 -13.20 -12.61
N GLU A 79 -11.21 -14.37 -13.14
CA GLU A 79 -11.62 -15.66 -12.57
C GLU A 79 -11.01 -15.92 -11.19
N ASN A 80 -9.88 -15.29 -10.87
CA ASN A 80 -9.15 -15.50 -9.62
C ASN A 80 -9.53 -14.52 -8.49
N VAL A 81 -10.56 -13.69 -8.69
CA VAL A 81 -10.97 -12.69 -7.68
C VAL A 81 -11.58 -13.37 -6.46
N ILE A 82 -10.91 -13.25 -5.31
CA ILE A 82 -11.29 -13.91 -4.06
C ILE A 82 -12.47 -13.20 -3.38
N ASP A 83 -12.51 -11.87 -3.40
CA ASP A 83 -13.59 -11.07 -2.82
C ASP A 83 -14.18 -10.07 -3.83
N ARG A 84 -15.49 -10.18 -4.05
CA ARG A 84 -16.25 -9.28 -4.92
C ARG A 84 -16.89 -8.11 -4.19
N SER A 85 -16.68 -8.01 -2.87
CA SER A 85 -17.18 -6.90 -2.05
C SER A 85 -16.49 -5.57 -2.37
N GLY A 86 -15.33 -5.63 -3.05
CA GLY A 86 -14.50 -4.48 -3.40
C GLY A 86 -13.67 -3.94 -2.23
N LYS A 87 -13.61 -4.64 -1.08
CA LYS A 87 -12.90 -4.18 0.12
C LYS A 87 -11.77 -5.12 0.51
N LEU A 88 -10.63 -4.53 0.84
CA LEU A 88 -9.50 -5.25 1.41
C LEU A 88 -9.70 -5.54 2.91
N ASN A 89 -9.18 -6.67 3.38
CA ASN A 89 -9.07 -6.92 4.81
C ASN A 89 -7.78 -6.30 5.37
N ILE A 90 -7.62 -6.33 6.70
CA ILE A 90 -6.45 -5.75 7.39
C ILE A 90 -5.13 -6.38 6.90
N THR A 91 -5.11 -7.69 6.69
CA THR A 91 -3.92 -8.40 6.19
C THR A 91 -3.53 -7.88 4.82
N ASP A 92 -4.49 -7.60 3.94
CA ASP A 92 -4.18 -7.08 2.62
C ASP A 92 -3.62 -5.65 2.63
N HIS A 93 -4.09 -4.82 3.56
CA HIS A 93 -3.49 -3.50 3.79
C HIS A 93 -2.06 -3.62 4.35
N ILE A 94 -1.76 -4.61 5.19
CA ILE A 94 -0.41 -4.87 5.69
C ILE A 94 0.51 -5.31 4.54
N VAL A 95 0.07 -6.26 3.71
CA VAL A 95 0.85 -6.70 2.53
C VAL A 95 1.12 -5.53 1.59
N SER A 96 0.12 -4.69 1.33
CA SER A 96 0.28 -3.49 0.52
C SER A 96 1.29 -2.50 1.12
N LEU A 97 1.28 -2.31 2.44
CA LEU A 97 2.29 -1.48 3.11
C LEU A 97 3.70 -2.06 2.92
N LEU A 98 3.88 -3.38 2.96
CA LEU A 98 5.18 -4.00 2.71
C LEU A 98 5.66 -3.79 1.26
N PHE A 99 4.78 -3.86 0.26
CA PHE A 99 5.11 -3.49 -1.11
C PHE A 99 5.58 -2.03 -1.21
N ILE A 100 4.83 -1.10 -0.58
CA ILE A 100 5.17 0.33 -0.54
C ILE A 100 6.55 0.56 0.09
N GLU A 101 6.82 -0.07 1.24
CA GLU A 101 8.11 0.06 1.91
C GLU A 101 9.25 -0.54 1.09
N ARG A 102 9.00 -1.66 0.38
CA ARG A 102 9.98 -2.30 -0.51
C ARG A 102 10.29 -1.46 -1.73
N LEU A 103 9.28 -0.84 -2.33
CA LEU A 103 9.39 0.12 -3.44
C LEU A 103 10.12 1.39 -3.00
N ASN A 104 9.97 1.79 -1.75
CA ASN A 104 10.72 2.90 -1.14
C ASN A 104 12.15 2.49 -0.70
N GLY A 105 12.68 1.40 -1.25
CA GLY A 105 14.05 0.96 -1.05
C GLY A 105 14.35 0.26 0.29
N LYS A 106 13.34 0.04 1.16
CA LYS A 106 13.58 -0.69 2.42
C LYS A 106 13.77 -2.18 2.15
N GLN A 107 14.73 -2.79 2.83
CA GLN A 107 14.88 -4.23 2.82
C GLN A 107 13.92 -4.85 3.84
N ILE A 108 13.13 -5.82 3.40
CA ILE A 108 12.21 -6.57 4.24
C ILE A 108 12.78 -7.98 4.30
N SER A 109 13.44 -8.30 5.41
CA SER A 109 13.95 -9.64 5.66
C SER A 109 12.92 -10.48 6.41
N ILE A 110 13.02 -11.80 6.31
CA ILE A 110 12.13 -12.72 7.04
C ILE A 110 12.28 -12.50 8.55
N GLU A 111 13.50 -12.27 9.02
CA GLU A 111 13.79 -12.01 10.43
C GLU A 111 13.11 -10.73 10.94
N LEU A 112 12.98 -9.71 10.09
CA LEU A 112 12.24 -8.49 10.44
C LEU A 112 10.74 -8.78 10.57
N LEU A 113 10.17 -9.57 9.65
CA LEU A 113 8.76 -9.96 9.70
C LEU A 113 8.46 -10.79 10.95
N ASP A 114 9.31 -11.76 11.27
CA ASP A 114 9.19 -12.59 12.48
C ASP A 114 9.24 -11.74 13.75
N LYS A 115 10.12 -10.74 13.77
CA LYS A 115 10.22 -9.79 14.88
C LYS A 115 8.95 -8.96 15.02
N ILE A 116 8.40 -8.43 13.93
CA ILE A 116 7.14 -7.67 13.94
C ILE A 116 6.01 -8.55 14.49
N GLU A 117 5.89 -9.79 14.00
CA GLU A 117 4.87 -10.72 14.47
C GLU A 117 5.02 -11.02 15.97
N TRP A 118 6.26 -11.20 16.44
CA TRP A 118 6.54 -11.38 17.86
C TRP A 118 6.14 -10.16 18.72
N GLU A 119 6.50 -8.95 18.29
CA GLU A 119 6.10 -7.72 18.99
C GLU A 119 4.58 -7.57 19.03
N LEU A 120 3.88 -7.85 17.93
CA LEU A 120 2.41 -7.82 17.89
C LEU A 120 1.78 -8.82 18.88
N ARG A 121 2.31 -10.06 18.93
CA ARG A 121 1.86 -11.06 19.93
C ARG A 121 2.08 -10.57 21.36
N LYS A 122 3.21 -9.93 21.63
CA LYS A 122 3.53 -9.38 22.95
C LYS A 122 2.59 -8.23 23.32
N ILE A 123 2.30 -7.33 22.39
CA ILE A 123 1.35 -6.23 22.58
C ILE A 123 -0.05 -6.78 22.88
N LYS A 124 -0.52 -7.75 22.08
CA LYS A 124 -1.83 -8.37 22.29
C LYS A 124 -1.93 -9.03 23.66
N LYS A 125 -0.93 -9.84 24.03
CA LYS A 125 -0.88 -10.49 25.34
C LYS A 125 -0.84 -9.47 26.49
N GLY A 126 -0.09 -8.38 26.33
CA GLY A 126 -0.08 -7.28 27.30
C GLY A 126 -1.47 -6.65 27.43
N ALA A 127 -2.13 -6.34 26.32
CA ALA A 127 -3.48 -5.78 26.33
C ALA A 127 -4.50 -6.70 27.01
N GLU A 128 -4.46 -8.02 26.74
CA GLU A 128 -5.31 -9.02 27.41
C GLU A 128 -5.06 -9.03 28.94
N GLN A 129 -3.79 -8.97 29.37
CA GLN A 129 -3.43 -8.95 30.79
C GLN A 129 -3.84 -7.66 31.51
N PHE A 130 -3.79 -6.50 30.83
CA PHE A 130 -4.13 -5.20 31.42
C PHE A 130 -5.63 -4.86 31.35
N TYR A 131 -6.33 -5.31 30.32
CA TYR A 131 -7.75 -4.99 30.10
C TYR A 131 -8.70 -6.16 30.42
N GLY A 132 -8.19 -7.35 30.73
CA GLY A 132 -8.97 -8.47 31.24
C GLY A 132 -10.02 -9.02 30.26
N ILE A 133 -9.72 -8.98 28.95
CA ILE A 133 -10.53 -9.62 27.90
C ILE A 133 -9.88 -10.95 27.53
#